data_AF-A0A7C6YNJ8-F1
#
_entry.id   AF-A0A7C6YNJ8-F1
#
_cell.length_a   1.000
_cell.length_b   1.000
_cell.length_c   1.000
_cell.angle_alpha   90.00
_cell.angle_beta   90.00
_cell.angle_gamma   90.00
#
_symmetry.space_group_name_H-M   'P 1'
#
loop_
_entity.id
_entity.type
_entity.pdbx_description
1 polymer ?
#
loop_
_entity_poly.entity_id
_entity_poly.type
_entity_poly.pdbx_seq_one_letter_code
_entity_poly.pdbx_strand_id
1 'polypeptide(L)'
;MKIFQFISIAALFSGIVQTLPAHAENRFETARKHISEVVASGNLQSIISALPTLEEMWPESMGDYFQSAEEIARFFDDAEDDPAVQQALENLYAEVLNKRCPEDAGLAQATAYFDRKSKVVRHSGQYENLRYNKPHLLAVSRFLGEIRGWRIPHYEFKRSWAEVAVLDEAGVSFASDLTDPKHIEAYKEAMRQNAHDIEVSRFQLLLFSADSSITSKLLGACMQLRHDGKLDEEFAIEVAENARLTEKEREMRYEFDKSK
;
A
#
# COMPACT_ATOMS: atom_id res chain seq x y z
N MET A 1 20.43 -35.77 -25.03
CA MET A 1 19.78 -35.12 -23.87
C MET A 1 20.82 -34.27 -23.15
N LYS A 2 20.80 -32.95 -23.36
CA LYS A 2 21.60 -31.99 -22.57
C LYS A 2 20.61 -30.98 -21.98
N ILE A 3 20.50 -31.00 -20.67
CA ILE A 3 19.76 -30.03 -19.87
C ILE A 3 20.62 -28.75 -19.89
N PHE A 4 20.11 -27.66 -20.49
CA PHE A 4 20.77 -26.37 -20.43
C PHE A 4 20.00 -25.44 -19.48
N GLN A 5 20.77 -24.93 -18.53
CA GLN A 5 20.38 -24.08 -17.43
C GLN A 5 19.84 -22.74 -17.95
N PHE A 6 18.67 -22.35 -17.49
CA PHE A 6 18.21 -20.96 -17.52
C PHE A 6 19.09 -20.17 -16.54
N ILE A 7 20.10 -19.49 -17.06
CA ILE A 7 20.78 -18.43 -16.30
C ILE A 7 19.87 -17.21 -16.36
N SER A 8 19.22 -16.93 -15.24
CA SER A 8 18.50 -15.69 -14.98
C SER A 8 19.43 -14.50 -15.19
N ILE A 9 19.21 -13.72 -16.26
CA ILE A 9 19.79 -12.38 -16.40
C ILE A 9 18.92 -11.45 -15.54
N ALA A 10 19.10 -11.54 -14.22
CA ALA A 10 18.53 -10.61 -13.24
C ALA A 10 19.52 -9.48 -12.89
N ALA A 11 20.65 -9.37 -13.58
CA ALA A 11 21.70 -8.41 -13.25
C ALA A 11 21.88 -7.40 -14.38
N LEU A 12 21.00 -6.38 -14.43
CA LEU A 12 21.26 -5.05 -15.01
C LEU A 12 20.06 -4.10 -14.78
N PHE A 13 19.51 -4.10 -13.56
CA PHE A 13 18.56 -3.08 -13.11
C PHE A 13 19.21 -2.26 -12.00
N SER A 14 20.23 -1.49 -12.36
CA SER A 14 20.76 -0.40 -11.54
C SER A 14 20.32 0.92 -12.17
N GLY A 15 19.01 1.15 -12.21
CA GLY A 15 18.47 2.50 -12.32
C GLY A 15 18.52 3.11 -10.94
N ILE A 16 19.42 4.07 -10.74
CA ILE A 16 19.66 4.89 -9.54
C ILE A 16 18.76 4.51 -8.35
N VAL A 17 19.12 3.43 -7.66
CA VAL A 17 18.73 3.28 -6.26
C VAL A 17 19.51 4.40 -5.59
N GLN A 18 18.82 5.37 -5.00
CA GLN A 18 19.43 6.18 -3.97
C GLN A 18 19.84 5.20 -2.88
N THR A 19 21.08 4.72 -2.93
CA THR A 19 21.62 3.82 -1.93
C THR A 19 21.65 4.60 -0.64
N LEU A 20 20.74 4.24 0.28
CA LEU A 20 20.81 4.68 1.66
C LEU A 20 22.24 4.38 2.16
N PRO A 21 22.81 5.25 3.00
CA PRO A 21 24.10 4.95 3.61
C PRO A 21 23.98 3.60 4.35
N ALA A 22 24.99 2.73 4.25
CA ALA A 22 24.98 1.41 4.91
C ALA A 22 24.70 1.48 6.44
N HIS A 23 24.99 2.62 7.07
CA HIS A 23 24.66 2.88 8.48
C HIS A 23 23.15 3.07 8.73
N ALA A 24 22.44 3.70 7.79
CA ALA A 24 20.99 3.85 7.85
C ALA A 24 20.30 2.49 7.64
N GLU A 25 20.76 1.72 6.64
CA GLU A 25 20.26 0.37 6.37
C GLU A 25 20.40 -0.57 7.58
N ASN A 26 21.58 -0.57 8.23
CA ASN A 26 21.83 -1.33 9.45
C ASN A 26 20.94 -0.87 10.64
N ARG A 27 20.65 0.44 10.74
CA ARG A 27 19.74 0.97 11.77
C ARG A 27 18.32 0.44 11.59
N PHE A 28 17.78 0.48 10.36
CA PHE A 28 16.43 0.00 10.09
C PHE A 28 16.29 -1.50 10.30
N GLU A 29 17.30 -2.28 9.88
CA GLU A 29 17.33 -3.72 10.11
C GLU A 29 17.38 -4.04 11.62
N THR A 30 18.15 -3.26 12.39
CA THR A 30 18.20 -3.39 13.86
C THR A 30 16.85 -3.07 14.49
N ALA A 31 16.20 -1.96 14.12
CA ALA A 31 14.90 -1.57 14.63
C ALA A 31 13.83 -2.63 14.32
N ARG A 32 13.78 -3.10 13.06
CA ARG A 32 12.88 -4.17 12.63
C ARG A 32 13.11 -5.45 13.43
N LYS A 33 14.37 -5.89 13.54
CA LYS A 33 14.72 -7.10 14.29
C LYS A 33 14.30 -6.99 15.76
N HIS A 34 14.51 -5.84 16.39
CA HIS A 34 14.07 -5.59 17.75
C HIS A 34 12.55 -5.75 17.89
N ILE A 35 11.77 -5.17 16.99
CA ILE A 35 10.31 -5.31 16.99
C ILE A 35 9.91 -6.78 16.84
N SER A 36 10.45 -7.50 15.86
CA SER A 36 10.12 -8.91 15.66
C SER A 36 10.51 -9.78 16.87
N GLU A 37 11.64 -9.51 17.54
CA GLU A 37 12.05 -10.22 18.76
C GLU A 37 11.11 -9.93 19.93
N VAL A 38 10.69 -8.67 20.10
CA VAL A 38 9.75 -8.26 21.15
C VAL A 38 8.37 -8.86 20.91
N VAL A 39 7.86 -8.85 19.68
CA VAL A 39 6.60 -9.52 19.30
C VAL A 39 6.70 -11.03 19.58
N ALA A 40 7.80 -11.67 19.19
CA ALA A 40 8.02 -13.10 19.43
C ALA A 40 8.12 -13.47 20.92
N SER A 41 8.51 -12.53 21.78
CA SER A 41 8.54 -12.75 23.23
C SER A 41 7.16 -12.92 23.86
N GLY A 42 6.10 -12.44 23.19
CA GLY A 42 4.73 -12.45 23.68
C GLY A 42 4.46 -11.55 24.89
N ASN A 43 5.43 -10.71 25.28
CA ASN A 43 5.26 -9.80 26.42
C ASN A 43 4.56 -8.52 25.98
N LEU A 44 3.29 -8.37 26.38
CA LEU A 44 2.46 -7.22 26.07
C LEU A 44 3.13 -5.88 26.42
N GLN A 45 3.68 -5.76 27.63
CA GLN A 45 4.30 -4.53 28.09
C GLN A 45 5.55 -4.17 27.28
N SER A 46 6.35 -5.19 26.92
CA SER A 46 7.51 -4.99 26.06
C SER A 46 7.12 -4.50 24.66
N ILE A 47 6.04 -5.05 24.08
CA ILE A 47 5.54 -4.64 22.76
C ILE A 47 5.04 -3.19 22.79
N ILE A 48 4.23 -2.82 23.80
CA ILE A 48 3.76 -1.44 23.97
C ILE A 48 4.96 -0.49 24.11
N SER A 49 5.96 -0.85 24.91
CA SER A 49 7.16 -0.05 25.10
C SER A 49 8.05 0.05 23.85
N ALA A 50 7.92 -0.88 22.89
CA ALA A 50 8.68 -0.88 21.65
C ALA A 50 8.00 -0.09 20.50
N LEU A 51 6.73 0.32 20.66
CA LEU A 51 6.00 1.11 19.64
C LEU A 51 6.80 2.33 19.12
N PRO A 52 7.47 3.14 19.96
CA PRO A 52 8.24 4.29 19.47
C PRO A 52 9.39 3.92 18.52
N THR A 53 9.93 2.70 18.60
CA THR A 53 11.01 2.23 17.72
C THR A 53 10.57 2.10 16.26
N LEU A 54 9.26 1.99 15.98
CA LEU A 54 8.76 2.05 14.61
C LEU A 54 9.18 3.35 13.91
N GLU A 55 9.17 4.48 14.62
CA GLU A 55 9.47 5.79 14.06
C GLU A 55 10.92 5.92 13.57
N GLU A 56 11.83 5.05 14.01
CA GLU A 56 13.21 5.02 13.50
C GLU A 56 13.31 4.58 12.03
N MET A 57 12.29 3.86 11.54
CA MET A 57 12.19 3.39 10.15
C MET A 57 11.50 4.39 9.22
N TRP A 58 10.81 5.40 9.76
CA TRP A 58 10.08 6.36 8.94
C TRP A 58 10.90 7.63 8.66
N PRO A 59 10.87 8.20 7.44
CA PRO A 59 10.23 7.71 6.20
C PRO A 59 11.10 6.77 5.36
N GLU A 60 12.35 6.51 5.72
CA GLU A 60 13.33 5.90 4.80
C GLU A 60 13.10 4.40 4.53
N SER A 61 12.45 3.67 5.44
CA SER A 61 11.99 2.29 5.24
C SER A 61 10.47 2.14 5.49
N MET A 62 9.67 2.85 4.69
CA MET A 62 8.20 2.82 4.79
C MET A 62 7.61 1.40 4.76
N GLY A 63 8.17 0.52 3.92
CA GLY A 63 7.70 -0.86 3.80
C GLY A 63 7.86 -1.65 5.09
N ASP A 64 9.03 -1.54 5.74
CA ASP A 64 9.31 -2.21 7.00
C ASP A 64 8.54 -1.57 8.17
N TYR A 65 8.35 -0.26 8.16
CA TYR A 65 7.51 0.45 9.13
C TYR A 65 6.09 -0.15 9.18
N PHE A 66 5.40 -0.20 8.04
CA PHE A 66 4.03 -0.70 8.00
C PHE A 66 3.97 -2.22 8.18
N GLN A 67 4.97 -2.98 7.71
CA GLN A 67 5.02 -4.40 8.00
C GLN A 67 5.13 -4.66 9.51
N SER A 68 6.00 -3.93 10.21
CA SER A 68 6.18 -4.07 11.65
C SER A 68 4.93 -3.63 12.42
N ALA A 69 4.27 -2.56 11.96
CA ALA A 69 2.97 -2.15 12.50
C ALA A 69 1.88 -3.23 12.30
N GLU A 70 1.87 -3.92 11.16
CA GLU A 70 0.97 -5.06 10.91
C GLU A 70 1.25 -6.22 11.88
N GLU A 71 2.52 -6.55 12.09
CA GLU A 71 2.95 -7.61 13.01
C GLU A 71 2.53 -7.31 14.45
N ILE A 72 2.68 -6.06 14.91
CA ILE A 72 2.24 -5.62 16.24
C ILE A 72 0.72 -5.65 16.37
N ALA A 73 0.00 -5.11 15.38
CA ALA A 73 -1.47 -5.09 15.43
C ALA A 73 -2.01 -6.52 15.54
N ARG A 74 -1.52 -7.45 14.71
CA ARG A 74 -1.92 -8.87 14.76
C ARG A 74 -1.61 -9.54 16.09
N PHE A 75 -0.53 -9.17 16.76
CA PHE A 75 -0.26 -9.67 18.11
C PHE A 75 -1.36 -9.28 19.11
N PHE A 76 -1.92 -8.08 18.95
CA PHE A 76 -2.99 -7.59 19.81
C PHE A 76 -4.37 -8.23 19.54
N ASP A 77 -4.53 -9.01 18.47
CA ASP A 77 -5.80 -9.68 18.14
C ASP A 77 -6.32 -10.55 19.30
N ASP A 78 -5.43 -11.25 20.00
CA ASP A 78 -5.78 -12.17 21.09
C ASP A 78 -6.07 -11.45 22.44
N ALA A 79 -5.83 -10.13 22.51
CA ALA A 79 -5.92 -9.34 23.74
C ALA A 79 -6.72 -8.03 23.56
N GLU A 80 -7.61 -7.97 22.57
CA GLU A 80 -8.33 -6.74 22.20
C GLU A 80 -9.22 -6.16 23.32
N ASP A 81 -9.65 -7.00 24.27
CA ASP A 81 -10.45 -6.59 25.42
C ASP A 81 -9.65 -5.87 26.52
N ASP A 82 -8.31 -5.93 26.48
CA ASP A 82 -7.45 -5.27 27.46
C ASP A 82 -7.43 -3.74 27.20
N PRO A 83 -7.78 -2.88 28.18
CA PRO A 83 -7.77 -1.43 28.01
C PRO A 83 -6.41 -0.86 27.59
N ALA A 84 -5.30 -1.46 28.04
CA ALA A 84 -3.97 -1.03 27.63
C ALA A 84 -3.70 -1.36 26.16
N VAL A 85 -4.21 -2.51 25.68
CA VAL A 85 -4.16 -2.89 24.26
C VAL A 85 -5.02 -1.95 23.41
N GLN A 86 -6.23 -1.63 23.85
CA GLN A 86 -7.11 -0.69 23.13
C GLN A 86 -6.45 0.67 22.95
N GLN A 87 -5.84 1.22 24.01
CA GLN A 87 -5.11 2.48 23.93
C GLN A 87 -3.86 2.38 23.04
N ALA A 88 -3.14 1.25 23.09
CA ALA A 88 -1.97 1.01 22.24
C ALA A 88 -2.36 0.92 20.76
N LEU A 89 -3.47 0.25 20.43
CA LEU A 89 -4.04 0.18 19.09
C LEU A 89 -4.45 1.57 18.58
N GLU A 90 -5.12 2.37 19.40
CA GLU A 90 -5.47 3.76 19.04
C GLU A 90 -4.24 4.60 18.69
N ASN A 91 -3.19 4.51 19.50
CA ASN A 91 -1.96 5.25 19.26
C ASN A 91 -1.24 4.75 17.99
N LEU A 92 -1.13 3.43 17.82
CA LEU A 92 -0.52 2.82 16.63
C LEU A 92 -1.24 3.25 15.36
N TYR A 93 -2.57 3.17 15.34
CA TYR A 93 -3.36 3.51 14.15
C TYR A 93 -3.41 5.01 13.88
N ALA A 94 -3.40 5.86 14.92
CA ALA A 94 -3.24 7.29 14.75
C ALA A 94 -1.92 7.62 14.03
N GLU A 95 -0.80 7.03 14.45
CA GLU A 95 0.49 7.23 13.80
C GLU A 95 0.51 6.69 12.37
N VAL A 96 0.12 5.42 12.17
CA VAL A 96 0.06 4.77 10.84
C VAL A 96 -0.75 5.60 9.85
N LEU A 97 -1.93 6.09 10.26
CA LEU A 97 -2.80 6.86 9.36
C LEU A 97 -2.27 8.26 9.08
N ASN A 98 -1.55 8.88 10.03
CA ASN A 98 -0.94 10.19 9.86
C ASN A 98 0.27 10.20 8.91
N LYS A 99 0.99 9.07 8.78
CA LYS A 99 2.11 8.96 7.83
C LYS A 99 1.60 9.06 6.39
N ARG A 100 2.11 9.99 5.58
CA ARG A 100 1.74 10.13 4.16
C ARG A 100 2.86 9.66 3.25
N CYS A 101 2.52 9.16 2.06
CA CYS A 101 3.51 8.88 1.03
C CYS A 101 4.22 10.20 0.68
N PRO A 102 5.57 10.27 0.75
CA PRO A 102 6.30 11.42 0.25
C PRO A 102 5.95 11.71 -1.21
N GLU A 103 5.80 12.98 -1.58
CA GLU A 103 5.40 13.39 -2.93
C GLU A 103 6.46 13.06 -3.98
N ASP A 104 7.72 12.98 -3.56
CA ASP A 104 8.89 12.63 -4.36
C ASP A 104 9.23 11.13 -4.32
N ALA A 105 8.40 10.31 -3.66
CA ALA A 105 8.60 8.87 -3.62
C ALA A 105 8.53 8.27 -5.03
N GLY A 106 9.58 7.54 -5.42
CA GLY A 106 9.57 6.76 -6.65
C GLY A 106 8.51 5.65 -6.62
N LEU A 107 8.12 5.16 -7.80
CA LEU A 107 7.05 4.16 -7.97
C LEU A 107 7.21 2.93 -7.08
N ALA A 108 8.44 2.42 -6.92
CA ALA A 108 8.73 1.25 -6.07
C ALA A 108 8.42 1.53 -4.58
N GLN A 109 8.83 2.69 -4.07
CA GLN A 109 8.57 3.08 -2.68
C GLN A 109 7.08 3.36 -2.45
N ALA A 110 6.43 4.08 -3.38
CA ALA A 110 4.98 4.31 -3.33
C ALA A 110 4.21 2.98 -3.35
N THR A 111 4.62 2.02 -4.19
CA THR A 111 4.01 0.69 -4.24
C THR A 111 4.12 -0.03 -2.89
N ALA A 112 5.30 -0.04 -2.27
CA ALA A 112 5.50 -0.65 -0.95
C ALA A 112 4.66 0.04 0.13
N TYR A 113 4.62 1.39 0.13
CA TYR A 113 3.81 2.20 1.03
C TYR A 113 2.32 1.82 0.93
N PHE A 114 1.74 1.89 -0.28
CA PHE A 114 0.30 1.65 -0.46
C PHE A 114 -0.08 0.19 -0.23
N ASP A 115 0.77 -0.77 -0.59
CA ASP A 115 0.50 -2.20 -0.34
C ASP A 115 0.45 -2.50 1.16
N ARG A 116 1.45 -2.03 1.91
CA ARG A 116 1.55 -2.32 3.34
C ARG A 116 0.58 -1.51 4.18
N LYS A 117 0.49 -0.19 3.97
CA LYS A 117 -0.44 0.65 4.74
C LYS A 117 -1.89 0.22 4.52
N SER A 118 -2.29 -0.16 3.29
CA SER A 118 -3.65 -0.64 3.03
C SER A 118 -3.98 -1.93 3.78
N LYS A 119 -3.01 -2.84 3.96
CA LYS A 119 -3.20 -4.06 4.77
C LYS A 119 -3.40 -3.72 6.24
N VAL A 120 -2.54 -2.88 6.81
CA VAL A 120 -2.63 -2.43 8.21
C VAL A 120 -3.96 -1.72 8.46
N VAL A 121 -4.33 -0.75 7.61
CA VAL A 121 -5.58 0.02 7.73
C VAL A 121 -6.80 -0.88 7.59
N ARG A 122 -6.78 -1.85 6.68
CA ARG A 122 -7.85 -2.85 6.61
C ARG A 122 -7.96 -3.65 7.90
N HIS A 123 -6.86 -4.02 8.53
CA HIS A 123 -6.86 -4.77 9.78
C HIS A 123 -7.55 -3.98 10.92
N SER A 124 -7.41 -2.65 10.93
CA SER A 124 -8.03 -1.77 11.96
C SER A 124 -9.53 -1.95 12.13
N GLY A 125 -10.24 -2.35 11.07
CA GLY A 125 -11.68 -2.55 11.10
C GLY A 125 -12.11 -3.75 11.94
N GLN A 126 -11.18 -4.58 12.43
CA GLN A 126 -11.50 -5.69 13.33
C GLN A 126 -11.75 -5.21 14.75
N TYR A 127 -11.01 -4.23 15.24
CA TYR A 127 -11.11 -3.76 16.62
C TYR A 127 -12.32 -2.85 16.85
N GLU A 128 -13.12 -3.16 17.86
CA GLU A 128 -14.36 -2.43 18.15
C GLU A 128 -14.11 -0.96 18.49
N ASN A 129 -13.06 -0.67 19.27
CA ASN A 129 -12.70 0.68 19.68
C ASN A 129 -12.28 1.59 18.50
N LEU A 130 -11.88 1.01 17.36
CA LEU A 130 -11.50 1.76 16.15
C LEU A 130 -12.59 1.78 15.09
N ARG A 131 -13.34 0.67 14.93
CA ARG A 131 -14.28 0.44 13.83
C ARG A 131 -15.31 1.56 13.64
N TYR A 132 -15.76 2.17 14.73
CA TYR A 132 -16.77 3.23 14.72
C TYR A 132 -16.26 4.56 15.31
N ASN A 133 -14.96 4.65 15.56
CA ASN A 133 -14.33 5.85 16.10
C ASN A 133 -14.23 6.93 15.02
N LYS A 134 -14.90 8.07 15.23
CA LYS A 134 -14.97 9.15 14.24
C LYS A 134 -13.58 9.70 13.84
N PRO A 135 -12.69 10.09 14.78
CA PRO A 135 -11.32 10.47 14.45
C PRO A 135 -10.59 9.44 13.57
N HIS A 136 -10.69 8.15 13.91
CA HIS A 136 -10.11 7.06 13.12
C HIS A 136 -10.70 6.99 11.71
N LEU A 137 -12.02 7.03 11.58
CA LEU A 137 -12.71 7.01 10.29
C LEU A 137 -12.36 8.22 9.40
N LEU A 138 -12.17 9.40 9.98
CA LEU A 138 -11.66 10.57 9.24
C LEU A 138 -10.22 10.38 8.78
N ALA A 139 -9.39 9.74 9.59
CA ALA A 139 -8.02 9.44 9.19
C ALA A 139 -7.99 8.38 8.07
N VAL A 140 -8.86 7.36 8.13
CA VAL A 140 -9.07 6.38 7.04
C VAL A 140 -9.59 7.06 5.77
N SER A 141 -10.54 8.00 5.88
CA SER A 141 -11.08 8.72 4.71
C SER A 141 -10.01 9.58 4.04
N ARG A 142 -9.13 10.24 4.80
CA ARG A 142 -7.97 10.95 4.26
C ARG A 142 -7.01 10.03 3.50
N PHE A 143 -6.74 8.84 4.04
CA PHE A 143 -5.90 7.84 3.35
C PHE A 143 -6.56 7.33 2.06
N LEU A 144 -7.89 7.14 2.05
CA LEU A 144 -8.62 6.82 0.82
C LEU A 144 -8.51 7.93 -0.23
N GLY A 145 -8.60 9.19 0.20
CA GLY A 145 -8.36 10.35 -0.66
C GLY A 145 -6.93 10.38 -1.24
N GLU A 146 -5.95 9.98 -0.45
CA GLU A 146 -4.55 9.83 -0.88
C GLU A 146 -4.43 8.76 -1.98
N ILE A 147 -4.98 7.55 -1.76
CA ILE A 147 -5.02 6.47 -2.77
C ILE A 147 -5.61 6.99 -4.09
N ARG A 148 -6.75 7.68 -4.02
CA ARG A 148 -7.42 8.24 -5.20
C ARG A 148 -6.63 9.35 -5.87
N GLY A 149 -5.85 10.12 -5.11
CA GLY A 149 -4.95 11.15 -5.64
C GLY A 149 -3.77 10.59 -6.44
N TRP A 150 -3.32 9.38 -6.10
CA TRP A 150 -2.22 8.68 -6.79
C TRP A 150 -2.65 7.86 -8.01
N ARG A 151 -3.96 7.74 -8.27
CA ARG A 151 -4.45 7.09 -9.47
C ARG A 151 -4.17 7.96 -10.69
N ILE A 152 -3.68 7.33 -11.75
CA ILE A 152 -3.53 7.98 -13.05
C ILE A 152 -4.90 7.93 -13.73
N PRO A 153 -5.55 9.08 -14.00
CA PRO A 153 -6.84 9.10 -14.68
C PRO A 153 -6.72 8.46 -16.06
N HIS A 154 -7.66 7.59 -16.42
CA HIS A 154 -7.70 6.93 -17.72
C HIS A 154 -6.41 6.16 -18.07
N TYR A 155 -5.72 5.60 -17.08
CA TYR A 155 -4.57 4.74 -17.34
C TYR A 155 -5.01 3.52 -18.15
N GLU A 156 -4.64 3.52 -19.43
CA GLU A 156 -4.77 2.37 -20.29
C GLU A 156 -3.45 1.63 -20.29
N PHE A 157 -3.48 0.35 -19.91
CA PHE A 157 -2.35 -0.52 -20.13
C PHE A 157 -2.07 -0.55 -21.62
N LYS A 158 -1.00 0.11 -22.04
CA LYS A 158 -0.45 -0.09 -23.37
C LYS A 158 0.07 -1.52 -23.36
N ARG A 159 -0.67 -2.43 -24.00
CA ARG A 159 -0.14 -3.74 -24.43
C ARG A 159 0.92 -3.47 -25.48
N SER A 160 2.05 -2.95 -25.03
CA SER A 160 3.17 -2.61 -25.85
C SER A 160 3.86 -3.92 -26.16
N TRP A 161 3.48 -4.54 -27.27
CA TRP A 161 4.27 -5.57 -27.94
C TRP A 161 5.41 -4.91 -28.74
N ALA A 162 5.95 -3.80 -28.23
CA ALA A 162 6.93 -2.98 -28.94
C ALA A 162 8.23 -3.76 -29.16
N GLU A 163 8.60 -4.64 -28.24
CA GLU A 163 9.72 -5.55 -28.40
C GLU A 163 9.47 -6.55 -29.54
N VAL A 164 8.23 -7.04 -29.68
CA VAL A 164 7.85 -7.92 -30.80
C VAL A 164 7.83 -7.16 -32.12
N ALA A 165 7.34 -5.92 -32.14
CA ALA A 165 7.38 -5.08 -33.33
C ALA A 165 8.81 -4.85 -33.85
N VAL A 166 9.78 -4.68 -32.94
CA VAL A 166 11.21 -4.58 -33.31
C VAL A 166 11.74 -5.89 -33.89
N LEU A 167 11.33 -7.05 -33.34
CA LEU A 167 11.70 -8.37 -33.89
C LEU A 167 11.10 -8.58 -35.29
N ASP A 168 9.82 -8.21 -35.47
CA ASP A 168 9.12 -8.29 -36.75
C ASP A 168 9.77 -7.39 -37.81
N GLU A 169 10.13 -6.15 -37.45
CA GLU A 169 10.84 -5.21 -38.34
C GLU A 169 12.23 -5.74 -38.74
N ALA A 170 12.93 -6.38 -37.79
CA ALA A 170 14.22 -7.03 -38.05
C ALA A 170 14.11 -8.38 -38.77
N GLY A 171 12.89 -8.92 -38.97
CA GLY A 171 12.63 -10.19 -39.64
C GLY A 171 13.13 -11.42 -38.87
N VAL A 172 13.25 -11.32 -37.54
CA VAL A 172 13.75 -12.41 -36.67
C VAL A 172 12.71 -12.80 -35.63
N SER A 173 12.79 -14.02 -35.11
CA SER A 173 11.88 -14.49 -34.05
C SER A 173 12.48 -14.40 -32.65
N PHE A 174 13.80 -14.25 -32.53
CA PHE A 174 14.51 -14.23 -31.25
C PHE A 174 15.44 -13.03 -31.15
N ALA A 175 15.48 -12.40 -29.98
CA ALA A 175 16.37 -11.27 -29.70
C ALA A 175 17.86 -11.60 -29.86
N SER A 176 18.25 -12.88 -29.70
CA SER A 176 19.63 -13.35 -29.92
C SER A 176 20.07 -13.25 -31.38
N ASP A 177 19.13 -13.19 -32.30
CA ASP A 177 19.39 -13.18 -33.74
C ASP A 177 19.47 -11.76 -34.30
N LEU A 178 19.26 -10.74 -33.45
CA LEU A 178 19.46 -9.34 -33.79
C LEU A 178 20.95 -9.04 -33.98
N THR A 179 21.33 -8.66 -35.20
CA THR A 179 22.72 -8.31 -35.53
C THR A 179 22.94 -6.83 -35.80
N ASP A 180 21.89 -6.08 -36.16
CA ASP A 180 21.97 -4.62 -36.36
C ASP A 180 21.99 -3.91 -34.99
N PRO A 181 23.03 -3.12 -34.66
CA PRO A 181 23.08 -2.34 -33.43
C PRO A 181 21.85 -1.46 -33.20
N LYS A 182 21.22 -0.93 -34.25
CA LYS A 182 20.00 -0.12 -34.12
C LYS A 182 18.82 -0.93 -33.59
N HIS A 183 18.59 -2.13 -34.15
CA HIS A 183 17.52 -3.00 -33.68
C HIS A 183 17.78 -3.54 -32.28
N ILE A 184 19.05 -3.82 -31.94
CA ILE A 184 19.43 -4.23 -30.57
C ILE A 184 19.08 -3.13 -29.56
N GLU A 185 19.44 -1.88 -29.83
CA GLU A 185 19.15 -0.76 -28.92
C GLU A 185 17.65 -0.44 -28.87
N ALA A 186 16.95 -0.47 -30.00
CA ALA A 186 15.49 -0.31 -30.04
C ALA A 186 14.76 -1.39 -29.23
N TYR A 187 15.20 -2.65 -29.35
CA TYR A 187 14.65 -3.76 -28.57
C TYR A 187 14.86 -3.57 -27.08
N LYS A 188 16.06 -3.16 -26.65
CA LYS A 188 16.37 -2.87 -25.23
C LYS A 188 15.53 -1.71 -24.68
N GLU A 189 15.32 -0.66 -25.46
CA GLU A 189 14.43 0.45 -25.09
C GLU A 189 12.99 -0.03 -24.92
N ALA A 190 12.47 -0.78 -25.89
CA ALA A 190 11.12 -1.35 -25.83
C ALA A 190 10.94 -2.25 -24.58
N MET A 191 11.93 -3.10 -24.28
CA MET A 191 11.94 -3.92 -23.06
C MET A 191 11.90 -3.08 -21.78
N ARG A 192 12.65 -1.97 -21.73
CA ARG A 192 12.66 -1.07 -20.57
C ARG A 192 11.31 -0.36 -20.40
N GLN A 193 10.71 0.09 -21.49
CA GLN A 193 9.38 0.71 -21.48
C GLN A 193 8.31 -0.28 -21.03
N ASN A 194 8.33 -1.52 -21.54
CA ASN A 194 7.39 -2.57 -21.14
C ASN A 194 7.52 -2.92 -19.65
N ALA A 195 8.76 -3.02 -19.14
CA ALA A 195 8.99 -3.28 -17.73
C ALA A 195 8.36 -2.15 -16.87
N HIS A 196 8.59 -0.90 -17.25
CA HIS A 196 7.99 0.25 -16.56
C HIS A 196 6.45 0.25 -16.64
N ASP A 197 5.87 -0.03 -17.80
CA ASP A 197 4.41 -0.12 -17.97
C ASP A 197 3.79 -1.24 -17.11
N ILE A 198 4.46 -2.38 -16.98
CA ILE A 198 4.04 -3.46 -16.08
C ILE A 198 4.06 -2.99 -14.62
N GLU A 199 5.10 -2.26 -14.20
CA GLU A 199 5.20 -1.72 -12.84
C GLU A 199 4.07 -0.72 -12.57
N VAL A 200 3.83 0.24 -13.47
CA VAL A 200 2.75 1.21 -13.34
C VAL A 200 1.40 0.50 -13.32
N SER A 201 1.19 -0.51 -14.17
CA SER A 201 -0.06 -1.29 -14.18
C SER A 201 -0.30 -2.03 -12.88
N ARG A 202 0.73 -2.67 -12.31
CA ARG A 202 0.64 -3.34 -11.00
C ARG A 202 0.32 -2.34 -9.91
N PHE A 203 0.94 -1.17 -9.93
CA PHE A 203 0.67 -0.11 -8.99
C PHE A 203 -0.77 0.42 -9.10
N GLN A 204 -1.27 0.68 -10.31
CA GLN A 204 -2.67 1.08 -10.51
C GLN A 204 -3.66 0.01 -10.05
N LEU A 205 -3.38 -1.28 -10.30
CA LEU A 205 -4.20 -2.39 -9.81
C LEU A 205 -4.21 -2.47 -8.27
N LEU A 206 -3.06 -2.23 -7.64
CA LEU A 206 -2.94 -2.15 -6.18
C LEU A 206 -3.82 -1.02 -5.63
N LEU A 207 -3.70 0.19 -6.18
CA LEU A 207 -4.54 1.33 -5.79
C LEU A 207 -6.03 1.05 -6.05
N PHE A 208 -6.35 0.31 -7.11
CA PHE A 208 -7.72 -0.11 -7.41
C PHE A 208 -8.29 -1.02 -6.31
N SER A 209 -7.55 -2.08 -5.98
CA SER A 209 -7.91 -3.04 -4.95
C SER A 209 -8.03 -2.41 -3.56
N ALA A 210 -7.05 -1.58 -3.17
CA ALA A 210 -7.02 -0.91 -1.88
C ALA A 210 -8.22 0.02 -1.68
N ASP A 211 -8.48 0.90 -2.65
CA ASP A 211 -9.62 1.81 -2.65
C ASP A 211 -10.94 1.06 -2.54
N SER A 212 -11.19 0.05 -3.37
CA SER A 212 -12.46 -0.70 -3.32
C SER A 212 -12.68 -1.31 -1.93
N SER A 213 -11.64 -1.93 -1.36
CA SER A 213 -11.73 -2.54 -0.03
C SER A 213 -11.92 -1.50 1.08
N ILE A 214 -11.23 -0.36 1.03
CA ILE A 214 -11.29 0.67 2.07
C ILE A 214 -12.60 1.45 1.97
N THR A 215 -13.05 1.81 0.76
CA THR A 215 -14.37 2.42 0.53
C THR A 215 -15.47 1.57 1.11
N SER A 216 -15.49 0.25 0.83
CA SER A 216 -16.51 -0.65 1.35
C SER A 216 -16.55 -0.66 2.88
N LYS A 217 -15.38 -0.66 3.54
CA LYS A 217 -15.30 -0.64 5.01
C LYS A 217 -15.74 0.70 5.60
N LEU A 218 -15.25 1.80 5.03
CA LEU A 218 -15.57 3.15 5.48
C LEU A 218 -17.08 3.42 5.36
N LEU A 219 -17.67 3.10 4.20
CA LEU A 219 -19.11 3.24 4.00
C LEU A 219 -19.91 2.31 4.93
N GLY A 220 -19.45 1.06 5.12
CA GLY A 220 -20.03 0.13 6.08
C GLY A 220 -20.09 0.70 7.51
N ALA A 221 -18.98 1.25 8.00
CA ALA A 221 -18.92 1.88 9.31
C ALA A 221 -19.83 3.12 9.41
N CYS A 222 -19.85 3.98 8.39
CA CYS A 222 -20.75 5.14 8.34
C CYS A 222 -22.23 4.74 8.32
N MET A 223 -22.60 3.68 7.61
CA MET A 223 -23.97 3.16 7.60
C MET A 223 -24.37 2.63 8.97
N GLN A 224 -23.49 1.90 9.66
CA GLN A 224 -23.76 1.43 11.02
C GLN A 224 -23.94 2.60 11.99
N LEU A 225 -23.05 3.60 11.95
CA LEU A 225 -23.19 4.82 12.74
C LEU A 225 -24.51 5.54 12.48
N ARG A 226 -24.98 5.56 11.23
CA ARG A 226 -26.29 6.13 10.86
C ARG A 226 -27.44 5.35 11.47
N HIS A 227 -27.43 4.03 11.32
CA HIS A 227 -28.45 3.15 11.89
C HIS A 227 -28.55 3.34 13.40
N ASP A 228 -27.42 3.55 14.08
CA ASP A 228 -27.36 3.76 15.52
C ASP A 228 -27.67 5.21 15.94
N GLY A 229 -28.02 6.10 15.00
CA GLY A 229 -28.31 7.51 15.27
C GLY A 229 -27.10 8.34 15.70
N LYS A 230 -25.88 7.86 15.43
CA LYS A 230 -24.59 8.45 15.85
C LYS A 230 -23.86 9.18 14.71
N LEU A 231 -24.34 9.04 13.48
CA LEU A 231 -23.78 9.74 12.31
C LEU A 231 -24.39 11.14 12.22
N ASP A 232 -23.58 12.17 12.48
CA ASP A 232 -23.94 13.55 12.19
C ASP A 232 -23.63 13.89 10.72
N GLU A 233 -24.32 14.90 10.20
CA GLU A 233 -24.24 15.32 8.80
C GLU A 233 -22.88 15.94 8.45
N GLU A 234 -22.31 16.73 9.37
CA GLU A 234 -21.02 17.39 9.20
C GLU A 234 -19.90 16.36 9.04
N PHE A 235 -19.85 15.35 9.91
CA PHE A 235 -18.94 14.23 9.82
C PHE A 235 -19.12 13.46 8.50
N ALA A 236 -20.36 13.22 8.05
CA ALA A 236 -20.60 12.52 6.79
C ALA A 236 -20.10 13.32 5.57
N ILE A 237 -20.21 14.65 5.60
CA ILE A 237 -19.65 15.54 4.57
C ILE A 237 -18.12 15.47 4.62
N GLU A 238 -17.52 15.60 5.80
CA GLU A 238 -16.07 15.58 5.95
C GLU A 238 -15.46 14.25 5.50
N VAL A 239 -16.09 13.12 5.84
CA VAL A 239 -15.71 11.80 5.33
C VAL A 239 -15.77 11.78 3.79
N ALA A 240 -16.85 12.28 3.20
CA ALA A 240 -17.03 12.26 1.74
C ALA A 240 -16.01 13.14 1.00
N GLU A 241 -15.68 14.30 1.55
CA GLU A 241 -14.68 15.21 0.99
C GLU A 241 -13.26 14.64 1.10
N ASN A 242 -12.88 14.19 2.31
CA ASN A 242 -11.57 13.60 2.56
C ASN A 242 -11.33 12.35 1.69
N ALA A 243 -12.32 11.45 1.61
CA ALA A 243 -12.24 10.25 0.79
C ALA A 243 -12.46 10.51 -0.71
N ARG A 244 -12.78 11.75 -1.12
CA ARG A 244 -13.11 12.09 -2.51
C ARG A 244 -14.19 11.16 -3.07
N LEU A 245 -15.25 10.90 -2.30
CA LEU A 245 -16.35 10.02 -2.70
C LEU A 245 -17.06 10.57 -3.94
N THR A 246 -17.35 9.70 -4.89
CA THR A 246 -18.19 9.99 -6.05
C THR A 246 -19.62 10.23 -5.63
N GLU A 247 -20.42 10.89 -6.47
CA GLU A 247 -21.83 11.13 -6.16
C GLU A 247 -22.57 9.81 -5.91
N LYS A 248 -22.33 8.78 -6.73
CA LYS A 248 -22.92 7.45 -6.53
C LYS A 248 -22.54 6.82 -5.18
N GLU A 249 -21.29 6.97 -4.73
CA GLU A 249 -20.85 6.46 -3.42
C GLU A 249 -21.49 7.23 -2.27
N ARG A 250 -21.68 8.55 -2.45
CA ARG A 250 -22.46 9.37 -1.53
C ARG A 250 -23.93 8.94 -1.54
N GLU A 251 -24.49 8.59 -2.71
CA GLU A 251 -25.89 8.22 -2.95
C GLU A 251 -26.26 6.77 -2.63
N MET A 252 -25.29 5.85 -2.44
CA MET A 252 -25.56 4.53 -1.83
C MET A 252 -26.26 4.64 -0.44
N ARG A 253 -26.48 5.88 0.02
CA ARG A 253 -27.54 6.44 0.89
C ARG A 253 -28.97 5.88 0.82
N TYR A 254 -29.52 5.32 -0.27
CA TYR A 254 -31.00 5.24 -0.40
C TYR A 254 -31.68 3.87 -0.58
N GLU A 255 -30.98 2.81 -0.98
CA GLU A 255 -31.68 1.55 -1.34
C GLU A 255 -31.79 0.53 -0.20
N PHE A 256 -30.98 0.63 0.85
CA PHE A 256 -31.09 -0.24 2.01
C PHE A 256 -32.26 0.13 2.95
N ASP A 257 -32.73 1.38 2.93
CA ASP A 257 -33.88 1.85 3.73
C ASP A 257 -35.24 1.59 3.04
N LYS A 258 -35.26 1.31 1.73
CA LYS A 258 -36.49 0.98 0.99
C LYS A 258 -36.81 -0.51 0.93
N SER A 259 -35.92 -1.36 1.44
CA SER A 259 -36.05 -2.83 1.42
C SER A 259 -36.36 -3.45 2.80
N LYS A 260 -36.66 -2.61 3.80
CA LYS A 260 -37.30 -2.99 5.06
C LYS A 260 -38.68 -2.34 5.16
#